data_AF-A0A1L6ZNV3-F1
#
_entry.id   AF-A0A1L6ZNV3-F1
#
_cell.length_a   1.000
_cell.length_b   1.000
_cell.length_c   1.000
_cell.angle_alpha   90.00
_cell.angle_beta   90.00
_cell.angle_gamma   90.00
#
_symmetry.space_group_name_H-M   'P 1'
#
loop_
_entity.id
_entity.type
_entity.pdbx_description
1 polymer ?
#
loop_
_entity_poly.entity_id
_entity_poly.type
_entity_poly.pdbx_seq_one_letter_code
_entity_poly.pdbx_strand_id
1 'polypeptide(L)'
;MKKISSLIILSMMLLFGFHIETAHGETPQMEKRPVTHQVKLTAEQQKQIEILEQQILSKRKEVIEKYVQYGVLTKEQGTHITKRMDEHYTHLKKNGFVPLLKKPQRHRP
;
A
#
# COMPACT_ATOMS: atom_id res chain seq x y z
N MET A 1 -43.60 -39.67 -3.93
CA MET A 1 -42.55 -38.62 -3.92
C MET A 1 -41.19 -39.15 -4.39
N LYS A 2 -41.07 -39.69 -5.61
CA LYS A 2 -39.79 -40.21 -6.13
C LYS A 2 -39.38 -39.66 -7.50
N LYS A 3 -40.23 -38.86 -8.16
CA LYS A 3 -39.97 -38.32 -9.51
C LYS A 3 -39.68 -36.81 -9.53
N ILE A 4 -39.96 -36.09 -8.44
CA ILE A 4 -39.76 -34.63 -8.35
C ILE A 4 -38.33 -34.30 -7.89
N SER A 5 -37.65 -35.22 -7.20
CA SER A 5 -36.28 -35.03 -6.71
C SER A 5 -35.22 -34.98 -7.83
N SER A 6 -35.45 -35.67 -8.96
CA SER A 6 -34.51 -35.67 -10.09
C SER A 6 -34.51 -34.35 -10.88
N LEU A 7 -35.60 -33.58 -10.83
CA LEU A 7 -35.72 -32.33 -11.59
C LEU A 7 -35.00 -31.16 -10.90
N ILE A 8 -34.91 -31.20 -9.56
CA ILE A 8 -34.24 -30.17 -8.76
C ILE A 8 -32.71 -30.33 -8.85
N ILE A 9 -32.21 -31.57 -8.89
CA ILE A 9 -30.76 -31.84 -9.00
C ILE A 9 -30.23 -31.45 -10.40
N LEU A 10 -31.03 -31.65 -11.45
CA LEU A 10 -30.65 -31.23 -12.81
C LEU A 10 -30.67 -29.69 -12.98
N SER A 11 -31.55 -28.99 -12.25
CA SER A 11 -31.60 -27.52 -12.23
C SER A 11 -30.41 -26.89 -11.49
N MET A 12 -29.86 -27.55 -10.46
CA MET A 12 -28.74 -27.01 -9.68
C MET A 12 -27.39 -27.19 -10.39
N MET A 13 -27.29 -28.12 -11.34
CA MET A 13 -26.09 -28.33 -12.18
C MET A 13 -25.98 -27.34 -13.36
N LEU A 14 -27.06 -26.62 -13.69
CA LEU A 14 -27.07 -25.59 -14.74
C LEU A 14 -26.65 -24.19 -14.24
N LEU A 15 -26.54 -23.99 -12.93
CA LEU A 15 -26.12 -22.73 -12.32
C LEU A 15 -24.61 -22.63 -12.05
N PHE A 16 -23.86 -23.72 -12.31
CA PHE A 16 -22.39 -23.72 -12.30
C PHE A 16 -21.83 -23.86 -13.72
N GLY A 17 -22.44 -23.13 -14.66
CA GLY A 17 -21.86 -22.92 -15.97
C GLY A 17 -20.45 -22.35 -15.79
N PHE A 18 -19.47 -23.10 -16.29
CA PHE A 18 -18.07 -22.73 -16.41
C PHE A 18 -17.90 -21.25 -16.81
N HIS A 19 -17.63 -20.37 -15.84
CA HIS A 19 -16.92 -19.13 -16.12
C HIS A 19 -15.44 -19.50 -16.33
N ILE A 20 -15.10 -19.85 -17.57
CA ILE A 20 -13.73 -19.71 -18.04
C ILE A 20 -13.54 -18.20 -18.21
N GLU A 21 -13.19 -17.53 -17.12
CA GLU A 21 -12.65 -16.19 -17.20
C GLU A 21 -11.26 -16.36 -17.81
N THR A 22 -11.19 -16.25 -19.14
CA THR A 22 -9.93 -16.04 -19.84
C THR A 22 -9.27 -14.84 -19.18
N ALA A 23 -8.16 -15.09 -18.47
CA ALA A 23 -7.30 -14.06 -17.93
C ALA A 23 -6.68 -13.27 -19.09
N HIS A 24 -7.49 -12.44 -19.75
CA HIS A 24 -7.01 -11.28 -20.47
C HIS A 24 -6.51 -10.33 -19.40
N GLY A 25 -5.20 -10.07 -19.41
CA GLY A 25 -4.58 -9.06 -18.58
C GLY A 25 -5.09 -7.68 -19.00
N GLU A 26 -6.32 -7.36 -18.63
CA GLU A 26 -6.80 -6.00 -18.57
C GLU A 26 -6.08 -5.38 -17.38
N THR A 27 -5.01 -4.63 -17.65
CA THR A 27 -4.46 -3.69 -16.68
C THR A 27 -5.64 -2.92 -16.08
N PRO A 28 -5.92 -3.02 -14.77
CA PRO A 28 -6.97 -2.24 -14.16
C PRO A 28 -6.68 -0.80 -14.51
N GLN A 29 -7.57 -0.17 -15.28
CA GLN A 29 -7.48 1.26 -15.56
C GLN A 29 -7.66 1.91 -14.19
N MET A 30 -6.56 2.19 -13.50
CA MET A 30 -6.56 2.97 -12.28
C MET A 30 -7.18 4.30 -12.67
N GLU A 31 -8.47 4.42 -12.36
CA GLU A 31 -9.22 5.64 -12.48
C GLU A 31 -8.34 6.73 -11.83
N LYS A 32 -7.95 7.73 -12.63
CA LYS A 32 -7.09 8.83 -12.17
C LYS A 32 -7.90 9.66 -11.18
N ARG A 33 -8.10 9.13 -9.96
CA ARG A 33 -8.73 9.87 -8.89
C ARG A 33 -7.86 11.10 -8.67
N PRO A 34 -8.41 12.32 -8.77
CA PRO A 34 -7.65 13.50 -8.44
C PRO A 34 -7.11 13.31 -7.02
N VAL A 35 -5.78 13.43 -6.85
CA VAL A 35 -5.16 13.44 -5.53
C VAL A 35 -5.57 14.73 -4.85
N THR A 36 -6.78 14.75 -4.30
CA THR A 36 -7.30 15.88 -3.57
C THR A 36 -6.57 15.90 -2.23
N HIS A 37 -5.76 16.93 -2.01
CA HIS A 37 -5.16 17.30 -0.72
C HIS A 37 -6.23 17.69 0.34
N GLN A 38 -7.47 17.22 0.19
CA GLN A 38 -8.63 17.63 0.96
C GLN A 38 -9.04 16.61 2.02
N VAL A 39 -8.48 15.41 2.01
CA VAL A 39 -8.78 14.39 3.01
C VAL A 39 -8.06 14.75 4.32
N LYS A 40 -8.84 15.00 5.37
CA LYS A 40 -8.34 15.12 6.75
C LYS A 40 -8.71 13.87 7.52
N LEU A 41 -7.73 13.25 8.15
CA LEU A 41 -7.91 12.07 8.98
C LEU A 41 -8.44 12.44 10.37
N THR A 42 -9.26 11.58 10.96
CA THR A 42 -9.69 11.71 12.36
C THR A 42 -8.52 11.46 13.31
N ALA A 43 -8.64 11.88 14.57
CA ALA A 43 -7.61 11.65 15.58
C ALA A 43 -7.29 10.16 15.79
N GLU A 44 -8.31 9.30 15.74
CA GLU A 44 -8.14 7.85 15.85
C GLU A 44 -7.40 7.26 14.65
N GLN A 45 -7.76 7.67 13.43
CA GLN A 45 -7.08 7.26 12.21
C GLN A 45 -5.61 7.71 12.20
N GLN A 46 -5.34 8.95 12.61
CA GLN A 46 -3.98 9.47 12.73
C GLN A 46 -3.16 8.66 13.73
N LYS A 47 -3.73 8.28 14.87
CA LYS A 47 -3.05 7.45 15.88
C LYS A 47 -2.73 6.06 15.35
N GLN A 48 -3.64 5.44 14.59
CA GLN A 48 -3.40 4.15 13.95
C GLN A 48 -2.23 4.23 12.96
N ILE A 49 -2.21 5.27 12.12
CA ILE A 49 -1.12 5.48 11.15
C ILE A 49 0.19 5.84 11.87
N GLU A 50 0.15 6.64 12.94
CA GLU A 50 1.35 6.98 13.71
C GLU A 50 2.06 5.72 14.23
N ILE A 51 1.31 4.75 14.76
CA ILE A 51 1.87 3.47 15.24
C ILE A 51 2.57 2.74 14.08
N LEU A 52 1.93 2.66 12.92
CA LEU A 52 2.51 1.99 11.74
C LEU A 52 3.76 2.71 11.23
N GLU A 53 3.72 4.04 11.12
CA GLU A 53 4.86 4.85 10.67
C GLU A 53 6.05 4.75 11.64
N GLN A 54 5.81 4.66 12.95
CA GLN A 54 6.87 4.41 13.94
C GLN A 54 7.52 3.04 13.76
N GLN A 55 6.71 1.99 13.52
CA GLN A 55 7.21 0.65 13.25
C GLN A 55 8.03 0.60 11.95
N ILE A 56 7.56 1.25 10.90
CA ILE A 56 8.26 1.38 9.62
C ILE A 56 9.59 2.12 9.81
N LEU A 57 9.57 3.26 10.51
CA LEU A 57 10.76 4.06 10.78
C LEU A 57 11.82 3.23 11.53
N SER A 58 11.41 2.54 12.59
CA SER A 58 12.28 1.65 13.37
C SER A 58 12.88 0.55 12.51
N LYS A 59 12.07 -0.20 11.77
CA LYS A 59 12.54 -1.28 10.90
C LYS A 59 13.43 -0.78 9.77
N ARG A 60 13.13 0.39 9.21
CA ARG A 60 13.97 0.95 8.15
C ARG A 60 15.32 1.40 8.71
N LYS A 61 15.39 1.96 9.92
CA LYS A 61 16.67 2.28 10.58
C LYS A 61 17.50 1.02 10.86
N GLU A 62 16.86 -0.07 11.30
CA GLU A 62 17.51 -1.37 11.47
C GLU A 62 18.14 -1.87 10.16
N VAL A 63 17.44 -1.74 9.03
CA VAL A 63 18.00 -2.09 7.71
C VAL A 63 19.22 -1.23 7.37
N ILE A 64 19.17 0.08 7.62
CA ILE A 64 20.32 0.97 7.38
C ILE A 64 21.51 0.58 8.26
N GLU A 65 21.27 0.24 9.52
CA GLU A 65 22.32 -0.26 10.41
C GLU A 65 22.95 -1.55 9.86
N LYS A 66 22.15 -2.50 9.38
CA LYS A 66 22.66 -3.71 8.72
C LYS A 66 23.50 -3.40 7.49
N TYR A 67 23.10 -2.42 6.68
CA TYR A 67 23.92 -1.98 5.55
C TYR A 67 25.25 -1.35 5.96
N VAL A 68 25.29 -0.62 7.08
CA VAL A 68 26.56 -0.15 7.64
C VAL A 68 27.40 -1.31 8.14
N GLN A 69 26.80 -2.26 8.87
CA GLN A 69 27.48 -3.46 9.38
C GLN A 69 28.08 -4.32 8.26
N TYR A 70 27.38 -4.47 7.13
CA TYR A 70 27.82 -5.26 5.99
C TYR A 70 28.70 -4.48 5.00
N GLY A 71 29.03 -3.22 5.30
CA GLY A 71 29.89 -2.40 4.45
C GLY A 71 29.24 -1.90 3.16
N VAL A 72 27.91 -2.05 3.00
CA VAL A 72 27.16 -1.48 1.87
C VAL A 72 27.10 0.05 1.96
N LEU A 73 27.07 0.58 3.19
CA LEU A 73 27.09 2.01 3.47
C LEU A 73 28.21 2.36 4.44
N THR A 74 28.78 3.55 4.30
CA THR A 74 29.63 4.12 5.35
C THR A 74 28.79 4.54 6.56
N LYS A 75 29.43 4.65 7.73
CA LYS A 75 28.76 5.15 8.95
C LYS A 75 28.15 6.54 8.76
N GLU A 76 28.85 7.42 8.04
CA GLU A 76 28.38 8.77 7.73
C GLU A 76 27.14 8.74 6.84
N GLN A 77 27.15 7.94 5.76
CA GLN A 77 26.00 7.75 4.88
C GLN A 77 24.80 7.21 5.65
N GLY A 78 25.00 6.19 6.49
CA GLY A 78 23.95 5.65 7.34
C GLY A 78 23.33 6.72 8.25
N THR A 79 24.17 7.49 8.94
CA THR A 79 23.75 8.59 9.85
C THR A 79 22.94 9.66 9.11
N HIS A 80 23.39 10.05 7.94
CA HIS A 80 22.71 11.05 7.12
C HIS A 80 21.34 10.54 6.62
N ILE A 81 21.25 9.28 6.20
CA ILE A 81 19.99 8.66 5.80
C ILE A 81 19.01 8.59 6.98
N THR A 82 19.45 8.12 8.15
CA THR A 82 18.57 8.03 9.32
C THR A 82 18.06 9.40 9.76
N LYS A 83 18.90 10.44 9.68
CA LYS A 83 18.48 11.83 9.96
C LYS A 83 17.36 12.28 9.02
N ARG A 84 17.48 12.02 7.71
CA ARG A 84 16.42 12.36 6.75
C ARG A 84 15.12 11.59 6.99
N MET A 85 15.22 10.35 7.46
CA MET A 85 14.05 9.57 7.83
C MET A 85 13.31 10.19 9.04
N ASP A 86 14.05 10.70 10.03
CA ASP A 86 13.46 11.41 11.17
C ASP A 86 12.80 12.75 10.76
N GLU A 87 13.45 13.49 9.87
CA GLU A 87 12.90 14.71 9.28
C GLU A 87 11.60 14.41 8.51
N HIS A 88 11.59 13.32 7.73
CA HIS A 88 10.41 12.88 7.00
C HIS A 88 9.25 12.50 7.93
N TYR A 89 9.52 11.69 8.96
CA TYR A 89 8.50 11.32 9.96
C TYR A 89 7.93 12.56 10.67
N THR A 90 8.79 13.53 11.01
CA THR A 90 8.35 14.80 11.60
C THR A 90 7.43 15.58 10.65
N HIS A 91 7.71 15.57 9.35
CA HIS A 91 6.85 16.20 8.36
C HIS A 91 5.49 15.49 8.23
N LEU A 92 5.46 14.16 8.22
CA LEU A 92 4.22 13.38 8.24
C LEU A 92 3.40 13.68 9.50
N LYS A 93 4.03 13.73 10.68
CA LYS A 93 3.32 14.07 11.91
C LYS A 93 2.68 15.47 11.85
N LYS A 94 3.41 16.46 11.32
CA LYS A 94 2.92 17.84 11.18
C LYS A 94 1.75 17.97 10.20
N ASN A 95 1.67 17.11 9.18
CA ASN A 95 0.61 17.14 8.18
C ASN A 95 -0.57 16.20 8.51
N GLY A 96 -0.59 15.62 9.70
CA GLY A 96 -1.64 14.69 10.12
C GLY A 96 -1.57 13.34 9.41
N PHE A 97 -0.37 12.91 9.01
CA PHE A 97 -0.09 11.67 8.28
C PHE A 97 -0.79 11.59 6.91
N VAL A 98 -0.91 12.73 6.23
CA VAL A 98 -1.42 12.81 4.85
C VAL A 98 -0.27 13.14 3.92
N PRO A 99 0.25 12.18 3.12
CA PRO A 99 1.39 12.41 2.26
C PRO A 99 1.13 13.50 1.21
N LEU A 100 2.04 14.47 1.11
CA LEU A 100 2.05 15.44 0.01
C LEU A 100 2.57 14.74 -1.26
N LEU A 101 1.66 14.09 -2.00
CA LEU A 101 2.00 13.46 -3.27
C LEU A 101 2.30 14.57 -4.28
N LYS A 102 3.59 14.77 -4.58
CA LYS A 102 4.01 15.63 -5.68
C LYS A 102 3.47 15.04 -6.98
N LYS A 103 2.95 15.90 -7.87
CA LYS A 103 2.62 15.47 -9.23
C LYS A 103 3.88 14.88 -9.87
N PRO A 104 3.80 13.75 -10.58
CA PRO A 104 4.95 13.17 -11.25
C PRO A 104 5.56 14.22 -12.18
N GLN A 105 6.83 14.54 -11.96
CA GLN A 105 7.57 15.42 -12.86
C GLN A 105 7.82 14.63 -14.13
N ARG A 106 7.36 15.14 -15.28
CA ARG A 106 7.73 14.57 -16.58
C ARG A 106 9.23 14.78 -16.73
N HIS A 107 10.02 13.74 -16.53
CA HIS A 107 11.40 13.76 -17.00
C HIS A 107 11.34 13.80 -18.53
N ARG A 108 11.86 14.88 -19.10
CA ARG A 108 12.08 14.99 -20.55
C ARG A 108 13.12 13.91 -20.89
N PRO A 109 12.89 13.08 -21.92
CA PRO A 109 13.88 12.09 -22.36
C PRO A 109 15.19 12.75 -22.79
#